data_AF-A0A2V3I6J8-F1
#
_entry.id   AF-A0A2V3I6J8-F1
#
_cell.length_a   1.000
_cell.length_b   1.000
_cell.length_c   1.000
_cell.angle_alpha   90.00
_cell.angle_beta   90.00
_cell.angle_gamma   90.00
#
_symmetry.space_group_name_H-M   'P 1'
#
loop_
_entity.id
_entity.type
_entity.pdbx_description
1 polymer ?
#
loop_
_entity_poly.entity_id
_entity_poly.type
_entity_poly.pdbx_seq_one_letter_code
_entity_poly.pdbx_strand_id
1 'polypeptide(L)'
;MILHAHGDNVPEWGSLLELAASTSTPSPLVLTHQTPGEIPGMHNPGGFTDGDRAACFVRSLGVPAASITMLGTRSDAVGRWSGATDAENKLAKLQWMDKVLGTLDLEY
;
A
#
# COMPACT_ATOMS: atom_id res chain seq x y z
N MET A 1 -5.94 -6.09 10.70
CA MET A 1 -6.08 -4.66 10.33
C MET A 1 -4.81 -4.25 9.61
N ILE A 2 -4.90 -3.37 8.61
CA ILE A 2 -3.73 -2.79 7.91
C ILE A 2 -3.79 -1.29 8.14
N LEU A 3 -2.66 -0.70 8.51
CA LEU A 3 -2.53 0.73 8.77
C LEU A 3 -1.45 1.29 7.85
N HIS A 4 -1.74 2.39 7.15
CA HIS A 4 -0.82 3.02 6.21
C HIS A 4 -0.31 4.34 6.79
N ALA A 5 1.01 4.44 6.96
CA ALA A 5 1.65 5.61 7.54
C ALA A 5 1.99 6.65 6.46
N HIS A 6 1.84 7.93 6.80
CA HIS A 6 2.31 9.04 5.97
C HIS A 6 3.34 9.86 6.75
N GLY A 7 4.09 10.73 6.06
CA GLY A 7 5.13 11.53 6.71
C GLY A 7 4.58 12.62 7.65
N ASP A 8 3.31 12.95 7.53
CA ASP A 8 2.62 14.03 8.24
C ASP A 8 1.84 13.55 9.48
N ASN A 9 1.75 12.24 9.74
CA ASN A 9 1.00 11.67 10.86
C ASN A 9 1.87 11.00 11.94
N VAL A 10 3.15 11.39 12.02
CA VAL A 10 4.12 10.81 12.97
C VAL A 10 3.67 10.93 14.44
N PRO A 11 3.15 12.09 14.92
CA PRO A 11 2.66 12.20 16.30
C PRO A 11 1.52 11.22 16.60
N GLU A 12 0.57 11.08 15.68
CA GLU A 12 -0.59 10.20 15.82
C GLU A 12 -0.16 8.73 15.90
N TRP A 13 0.85 8.32 15.12
CA TRP A 13 1.43 6.99 15.24
C TRP A 13 2.03 6.73 16.62
N GLY A 14 2.72 7.71 17.20
CA GLY A 14 3.25 7.59 18.56
C GLY A 14 2.13 7.31 19.57
N SER A 15 1.06 8.11 19.54
CA SER A 15 -0.09 7.92 20.42
C SER A 15 -0.81 6.57 20.20
N LEU A 16 -0.93 6.10 18.96
CA LEU A 16 -1.51 4.80 18.65
C LEU A 16 -0.67 3.64 19.20
N LEU A 17 0.67 3.74 19.11
CA LEU A 17 1.57 2.74 19.64
C LEU A 17 1.55 2.71 21.17
N GLU A 18 1.51 3.87 21.83
CA GLU A 18 1.34 3.97 23.29
C GLU A 18 0.02 3.33 23.74
N LEU A 19 -1.07 3.65 23.03
CA LEU A 19 -2.38 3.05 23.31
C LEU A 19 -2.33 1.53 23.15
N ALA A 20 -1.77 1.01 22.05
CA ALA A 20 -1.65 -0.42 21.80
C ALA A 20 -0.82 -1.13 22.89
N ALA A 21 0.30 -0.52 23.29
CA ALA A 21 1.18 -1.04 24.33
C ALA A 21 0.53 -1.03 25.73
N SER A 22 -0.41 -0.10 25.98
CA SER A 22 -1.13 -0.03 27.27
C SER A 22 -2.20 -1.12 27.45
N THR A 23 -2.55 -1.85 26.39
CA THR A 23 -3.53 -2.94 26.47
C THR A 23 -2.93 -4.17 27.16
N SER A 24 -3.75 -4.93 27.89
CA SER A 24 -3.30 -6.15 28.59
C SER A 24 -2.77 -7.25 27.65
N THR A 25 -3.16 -7.19 26.38
CA THR A 25 -2.75 -8.13 25.32
C THR A 25 -2.50 -7.33 24.02
N PRO A 26 -1.32 -6.71 23.88
CA PRO A 26 -0.98 -5.94 22.69
C PRO A 26 -1.06 -6.82 21.43
N SER A 27 -1.67 -6.29 20.38
CA SER A 27 -1.72 -6.99 19.09
C SER A 27 -0.30 -7.09 18.49
N PRO A 28 0.08 -8.23 17.88
CA PRO A 28 1.35 -8.34 17.18
C PRO A 28 1.45 -7.30 16.06
N LEU A 29 2.60 -6.63 15.99
CA LEU A 29 2.90 -5.69 14.91
C LEU A 29 3.80 -6.37 13.88
N VAL A 30 3.35 -6.34 12.63
CA VAL A 30 4.16 -6.77 11.47
C VAL A 30 4.51 -5.52 10.69
N LEU A 31 5.80 -5.21 10.64
CA LEU A 31 6.29 -4.01 9.97
C LEU A 31 6.46 -4.28 8.48
N THR A 32 6.08 -3.31 7.66
CA THR A 32 6.26 -3.38 6.20
C THR A 32 7.02 -2.18 5.66
N HIS A 33 7.75 -2.36 4.56
CA HIS A 33 8.48 -1.29 3.88
C HIS A 33 8.41 -1.43 2.35
N GLN A 34 8.81 -0.38 1.62
CA GLN A 34 8.85 -0.33 0.15
C GLN A 34 10.19 0.24 -0.32
N THR A 35 11.27 -0.26 0.28
CA THR A 35 12.65 0.08 -0.13
C THR A 35 13.26 -1.07 -0.92
N PRO A 36 14.20 -0.79 -1.85
CA PRO A 36 14.91 -1.85 -2.57
C PRO A 36 15.77 -2.73 -1.66
N GLY A 37 16.31 -2.15 -0.58
CA GLY A 37 17.08 -2.88 0.42
C GLY A 37 16.20 -3.52 1.48
N GLU A 38 16.69 -4.61 2.08
CA GLU A 38 16.07 -5.25 3.23
C GLU A 38 16.21 -4.38 4.48
N ILE A 39 15.16 -4.39 5.31
CA ILE A 39 15.20 -3.80 6.65
C ILE A 39 14.95 -4.93 7.65
N PRO A 40 15.91 -5.24 8.55
CA PRO A 40 15.77 -6.34 9.50
C PRO A 40 14.45 -6.29 10.27
N GLY A 41 13.70 -7.39 10.25
CA GLY A 41 12.41 -7.50 10.94
C GLY A 41 11.22 -6.85 10.23
N MET A 42 11.39 -6.34 9.00
CA MET A 42 10.31 -5.80 8.18
C MET A 42 10.12 -6.60 6.89
N HIS A 43 8.93 -6.53 6.30
CA HIS A 43 8.60 -7.22 5.05
C HIS A 43 8.28 -6.23 3.93
N ASN A 44 8.73 -6.52 2.71
CA ASN A 44 8.33 -5.76 1.54
C ASN A 44 7.33 -6.57 0.70
N PRO A 45 6.01 -6.32 0.81
CA PRO A 45 5.01 -7.00 0.00
C PRO A 45 5.02 -6.54 -1.47
N GLY A 46 5.71 -5.44 -1.80
CA GLY A 46 5.68 -4.77 -3.09
C GLY A 46 4.68 -3.60 -3.16
N GLY A 47 4.50 -3.09 -4.37
CA GLY A 47 3.61 -1.98 -4.68
C GLY A 47 4.30 -0.63 -4.69
N PHE A 48 3.73 0.30 -5.44
CA PHE A 48 4.25 1.64 -5.65
C PHE A 48 3.27 2.71 -5.17
N THR A 49 2.02 2.66 -5.64
CA THR A 49 0.91 3.50 -5.16
C THR A 49 0.13 2.79 -4.04
N ASP A 50 -0.87 3.44 -3.46
CA ASP A 50 -1.65 2.82 -2.37
C ASP A 50 -2.53 1.66 -2.88
N GLY A 51 -3.01 1.75 -4.13
CA GLY A 51 -3.89 0.75 -4.73
C GLY A 51 -3.19 -0.58 -5.03
N ASP A 52 -2.09 -0.54 -5.78
CA ASP A 52 -1.28 -1.74 -6.08
C ASP A 52 -0.55 -2.27 -4.83
N ARG A 53 -0.23 -1.42 -3.85
CA ARG A 53 0.29 -1.88 -2.55
C ARG A 53 -0.72 -2.72 -1.78
N ALA A 54 -2.01 -2.37 -1.80
CA ALA A 54 -3.04 -3.19 -1.20
C ALA A 54 -3.16 -4.56 -1.90
N ALA A 55 -3.09 -4.58 -3.23
CA ALA A 55 -3.08 -5.81 -4.02
C ALA A 55 -1.85 -6.69 -3.71
N CYS A 56 -0.65 -6.11 -3.74
CA CYS A 56 0.61 -6.76 -3.35
C CYS A 56 0.52 -7.40 -1.96
N PHE A 57 0.00 -6.66 -0.98
CA PHE A 57 -0.15 -7.17 0.38
C PHE A 57 -1.07 -8.40 0.43
N VAL A 58 -2.26 -8.32 -0.16
CA VAL A 58 -3.22 -9.43 -0.16
C VAL A 58 -2.69 -10.65 -0.92
N ARG A 59 -1.99 -10.43 -2.05
CA ARG A 59 -1.31 -11.51 -2.79
C ARG A 59 -0.19 -12.15 -1.97
N SER A 60 0.57 -11.37 -1.19
CA SER A 60 1.63 -11.88 -0.31
C SER A 60 1.11 -12.78 0.81
N LEU A 61 -0.16 -12.64 1.19
CA LEU A 61 -0.86 -13.51 2.13
C LEU A 61 -1.41 -14.80 1.49
N GLY A 62 -1.14 -15.03 0.20
CA GLY A 62 -1.56 -16.23 -0.52
C GLY A 62 -2.97 -16.16 -1.10
N VAL A 63 -3.63 -15.00 -1.09
CA VAL A 63 -4.95 -14.85 -1.71
C VAL A 63 -4.80 -14.97 -3.24
N PRO A 64 -5.58 -15.84 -3.90
CA PRO A 64 -5.50 -16.00 -5.35
C PRO A 64 -6.05 -14.76 -6.07
N ALA A 65 -5.50 -14.44 -7.24
CA ALA A 65 -5.92 -13.30 -8.06
C ALA A 65 -7.44 -13.31 -8.35
N ALA A 66 -8.00 -14.49 -8.62
CA ALA A 66 -9.44 -14.68 -8.85
C ALA A 66 -10.34 -14.30 -7.65
N SER A 67 -9.79 -14.12 -6.45
CA SER A 67 -10.51 -13.66 -5.26
C SER A 67 -10.30 -12.18 -4.95
N ILE A 68 -9.65 -11.44 -5.86
CA ILE A 68 -9.38 -10.02 -5.72
C ILE A 68 -10.15 -9.29 -6.81
N THR A 69 -10.96 -8.32 -6.41
CA THR A 69 -11.67 -7.43 -7.35
C THR A 69 -11.16 -6.01 -7.15
N MET A 70 -10.65 -5.43 -8.22
CA MET A 70 -10.19 -4.05 -8.25
C MET A 70 -11.36 -3.14 -8.64
N LEU A 71 -11.67 -2.14 -7.81
CA LEU A 71 -12.79 -1.23 -8.05
C LEU A 71 -12.28 0.21 -8.12
N GLY A 72 -12.64 0.92 -9.19
CA GLY A 72 -12.24 2.31 -9.40
C GLY A 72 -10.76 2.49 -9.73
N THR A 73 -10.06 1.41 -10.08
CA THR A 73 -8.66 1.42 -10.50
C THR A 73 -8.57 1.75 -11.98
N ARG A 74 -7.62 2.60 -12.36
CA ARG A 74 -7.35 2.96 -13.76
C ARG A 74 -5.93 3.46 -13.91
N SER A 75 -5.31 3.20 -15.06
CA SER A 75 -3.92 3.57 -15.35
C SER A 75 -3.78 4.63 -16.46
N ASP A 76 -4.88 4.97 -17.11
CA ASP A 76 -4.94 5.74 -18.37
C ASP A 76 -5.28 7.23 -18.17
N ALA A 77 -5.80 7.63 -17.01
CA ALA A 77 -6.12 9.02 -16.73
C ALA A 77 -6.03 9.40 -15.26
N VAL A 78 -5.81 10.71 -15.04
CA VAL A 78 -5.80 11.32 -13.71
C VAL A 78 -7.23 11.47 -13.21
N GLY A 79 -7.53 10.87 -12.06
CA GLY A 79 -8.85 10.98 -11.44
C GLY A 79 -9.16 12.39 -10.94
N ARG A 80 -10.45 12.77 -10.95
CA ARG A 80 -10.94 14.10 -10.51
C ARG A 80 -10.58 14.51 -9.07
N TRP A 81 -10.24 13.53 -8.23
CA TRP A 81 -9.84 13.72 -6.83
C TRP A 81 -8.32 13.73 -6.63
N SER A 82 -7.56 13.67 -7.72
CA SER A 82 -6.14 13.98 -7.68
C SER A 82 -6.06 15.48 -7.43
N GLY A 83 -5.61 15.89 -6.23
CA GLY A 83 -5.48 17.30 -5.86
C GLY A 83 -4.50 18.06 -6.77
N ALA A 84 -3.99 19.22 -6.33
CA ALA A 84 -2.95 19.93 -7.09
C ALA A 84 -1.76 18.98 -7.32
N THR A 85 -1.54 18.58 -8.56
CA THR A 85 -0.57 17.55 -8.93
C THR A 85 -0.13 17.77 -10.37
N ASP A 86 1.14 17.52 -10.61
CA ASP A 86 1.70 17.43 -11.94
C ASP A 86 1.13 16.20 -12.68
N ALA A 87 0.36 16.46 -13.74
CA ALA A 87 -0.39 15.43 -14.44
C ALA A 87 0.51 14.38 -15.10
N GLU A 88 1.67 14.80 -15.63
CA GLU A 88 2.63 13.92 -16.29
C GLU A 88 3.24 12.94 -15.28
N ASN A 89 3.72 13.45 -14.15
CA ASN A 89 4.23 12.62 -13.07
C ASN A 89 3.15 11.67 -12.55
N LYS A 90 1.91 12.14 -12.39
CA LYS A 90 0.81 11.27 -11.92
C LYS A 90 0.54 10.13 -12.90
N LEU A 91 0.50 10.40 -14.20
CA LEU A 91 0.36 9.37 -15.23
C LEU A 91 1.53 8.38 -15.20
N ALA A 92 2.76 8.85 -15.05
CA ALA A 92 3.92 7.96 -14.90
C ALA A 92 3.79 7.03 -13.69
N LYS A 93 3.27 7.53 -12.55
CA LYS A 93 2.98 6.70 -11.37
C LYS A 93 1.91 5.65 -11.65
N LEU A 94 0.88 6.01 -12.40
CA LEU A 94 -0.19 5.08 -12.80
C LEU A 94 0.30 3.99 -13.76
N GLN A 95 1.27 4.30 -14.62
CA GLN A 95 1.93 3.29 -15.47
C GLN A 95 2.80 2.32 -14.67
N TRP A 96 3.36 2.75 -13.52
CA TRP A 96 4.01 1.83 -12.58
C TRP A 96 3.01 0.92 -11.89
N MET A 97 1.87 1.47 -11.43
CA MET A 97 0.78 0.69 -10.86
C MET A 97 0.31 -0.40 -11.85
N ASP A 98 0.11 -0.05 -13.13
CA ASP A 98 -0.27 -1.00 -14.18
C ASP A 98 0.71 -2.17 -14.29
N LYS A 99 2.02 -1.87 -14.37
CA LYS A 99 3.07 -2.90 -14.41
C LYS A 99 3.02 -3.82 -13.19
N VAL A 100 2.87 -3.26 -11.99
CA VAL A 100 2.80 -4.05 -10.75
C VAL A 100 1.58 -4.96 -10.76
N LEU A 101 0.39 -4.44 -11.08
CA LEU A 101 -0.83 -5.24 -11.12
C LEU A 101 -0.75 -6.34 -12.20
N GLY A 102 -0.11 -6.06 -13.33
CA GLY A 102 0.20 -7.03 -14.36
C GLY A 102 1.06 -8.20 -13.85
N THR A 103 2.08 -7.93 -13.01
CA THR A 103 2.88 -9.02 -12.40
C THR A 103 2.12 -9.88 -11.38
N LEU A 104 0.96 -9.41 -10.92
CA LEU A 104 0.12 -10.13 -9.95
C LEU A 104 -1.02 -10.91 -10.62
N ASP A 105 -1.13 -10.84 -11.96
CA ASP A 105 -2.23 -11.36 -12.78
C ASP A 105 -3.58 -10.77 -12.37
N LEU A 106 -3.62 -9.46 -12.08
CA LEU A 106 -4.85 -8.76 -11.69
C LEU A 106 -5.42 -7.91 -12.83
N GLU A 107 -6.68 -8.18 -13.16
CA GLU A 107 -7.48 -7.37 -14.08
C GLU A 107 -8.23 -6.27 -13.32
N TYR A 108 -8.40 -5.11 -13.94
CA TYR A 108 -9.02 -3.93 -13.33
C TYR A 108 -9.62 -2.95 -14.34
#